data_AF-A0A2S5GE34-F1
#
_entry.id   AF-A0A2S5GE34-F1
#
_cell.length_a   1.000
_cell.length_b   1.000
_cell.length_c   1.000
_cell.angle_alpha   90.00
_cell.angle_beta   90.00
_cell.angle_gamma   90.00
#
_symmetry.space_group_name_H-M   'P 1'
#
loop_
_entity.id
_entity.type
_entity.pdbx_description
1 polymer ?
#
loop_
_entity_poly.entity_id
_entity_poly.type
_entity_poly.pdbx_seq_one_letter_code
_entity_poly.pdbx_strand_id
1 'polypeptide(L)' 'MKRIYGIKNLMVYLDSINHPLSEEMIITLISKKTLPHRRPVKDMYLFDTDHIDWWVQKEKTKE' A
#
# COMPACT_ATOMS: atom_id res chain seq x y z
N MET A 1 2.81 -13.84 -3.18
CA MET A 1 2.89 -13.42 -4.61
C MET A 1 1.54 -12.96 -5.20
N LYS A 2 0.72 -12.18 -4.48
CA LYS A 2 -0.38 -11.42 -5.12
C LYS A 2 0.12 -10.00 -5.37
N ARG A 3 -0.17 -9.46 -6.55
CA ARG A 3 0.20 -8.09 -6.90
C ARG A 3 -1.06 -7.26 -7.02
N ILE A 4 -1.03 -6.09 -6.40
CA ILE A 4 -2.12 -5.14 -6.42
C ILE A 4 -1.72 -4.00 -7.34
N TYR A 5 -2.61 -3.68 -8.27
CA TYR A 5 -2.39 -2.70 -9.31
C TYR A 5 -3.22 -1.46 -9.02
N GLY A 6 -2.56 -0.33 -8.78
CA GLY A 6 -3.22 0.94 -8.50
C GLY A 6 -3.72 1.10 -7.06
N ILE A 7 -3.98 2.35 -6.68
CA ILE A 7 -4.33 2.75 -5.32
C ILE A 7 -5.70 2.22 -4.90
N LYS A 8 -6.69 2.25 -5.80
CA LYS A 8 -8.04 1.73 -5.51
C LYS A 8 -8.05 0.26 -5.10
N ASN A 9 -7.31 -0.59 -5.82
CA ASN A 9 -7.22 -2.00 -5.47
C ASN A 9 -6.43 -2.21 -4.16
N LEU A 10 -5.50 -1.30 -3.84
CA LEU A 10 -4.80 -1.31 -2.56
C LEU A 10 -5.75 -0.97 -1.41
N MET A 11 -6.61 0.03 -1.58
CA MET A 11 -7.63 0.38 -0.58
C MET A 11 -8.55 -0.81 -0.26
N VAL A 12 -9.03 -1.52 -1.29
CA VAL A 12 -9.88 -2.71 -1.10
C VAL A 12 -9.14 -3.82 -0.35
N TYR A 13 -7.87 -4.04 -0.67
CA TYR A 13 -7.06 -5.03 0.04
C TYR A 13 -6.83 -4.66 1.50
N LEU A 14 -6.47 -3.39 1.73
CA LEU A 14 -6.22 -2.83 3.04
C LEU A 14 -7.46 -2.89 3.94
N ASP A 15 -8.64 -2.59 3.38
CA ASP A 15 -9.93 -2.77 4.04
C ASP A 15 -10.16 -4.24 4.44
N SER A 16 -9.89 -5.18 3.52
CA SER A 16 -10.01 -6.62 3.77
C SER A 16 -9.12 -7.16 4.89
N ILE A 17 -8.00 -6.49 5.22
CA ILE A 17 -7.09 -6.88 6.31
C ILE A 17 -7.30 -6.03 7.58
N ASN A 18 -8.44 -5.37 7.71
CA ASN A 18 -8.79 -4.46 8.81
C ASN A 18 -7.78 -3.32 8.99
N HIS A 19 -7.28 -2.77 7.89
CA HIS A 19 -6.39 -1.61 7.88
C HIS A 19 -6.85 -0.58 6.83
N PRO A 20 -8.10 -0.09 6.88
CA PRO A 20 -8.62 0.82 5.87
C PRO A 20 -7.80 2.13 5.85
N LEU A 21 -7.28 2.48 4.66
CA LEU A 21 -6.59 3.75 4.43
C LEU A 21 -7.32 4.55 3.35
N SER A 22 -7.45 5.85 3.58
CA SER A 22 -7.98 6.78 2.59
C SER A 22 -7.01 6.95 1.42
N GLU A 23 -7.54 7.26 0.24
CA GLU A 23 -6.74 7.53 -0.96
C GLU A 23 -5.69 8.63 -0.71
N GLU A 24 -6.08 9.71 -0.03
CA GLU A 24 -5.19 10.81 0.34
C GLU A 24 -4.03 10.36 1.24
N MET A 25 -4.30 9.45 2.18
CA MET A 25 -3.28 8.88 3.05
C MET A 25 -2.31 8.02 2.24
N ILE A 26 -2.82 7.17 1.36
CA ILE A 26 -1.98 6.34 0.49
C ILE A 26 -1.10 7.23 -0.40
N ILE A 27 -1.67 8.26 -1.02
CA ILE A 27 -0.91 9.23 -1.82
C ILE A 27 0.18 9.90 -0.98
N THR A 28 -0.16 10.30 0.24
CA THR A 28 0.79 10.90 1.19
C THR A 28 1.92 9.93 1.53
N LEU A 29 1.61 8.66 1.79
CA LEU A 29 2.60 7.63 2.14
C LEU A 29 3.50 7.27 0.94
N ILE A 30 2.94 7.25 -0.27
CA ILE A 30 3.71 7.11 -1.52
C ILE A 30 4.65 8.31 -1.69
N SER A 31 4.15 9.53 -1.49
CA SER A 31 4.93 10.77 -1.56
C SER A 31 6.06 10.80 -0.52
N LYS A 32 5.77 10.37 0.71
CA LYS A 32 6.75 10.21 1.79
C LYS A 32 7.68 9.01 1.61
N LYS A 33 7.48 8.17 0.58
CA LYS A 33 8.21 6.91 0.32
C LYS A 33 8.19 5.94 1.52
N THR A 34 7.16 6.03 2.37
CA THR A 34 7.00 5.14 3.52
C THR A 34 6.30 3.84 3.12
N LEU A 35 5.37 3.92 2.17
CA LEU A 35 4.62 2.76 1.67
C LEU A 35 5.39 2.06 0.54
N PRO A 36 5.63 0.74 0.64
CA PRO A 36 6.39 0.01 -0.36
C PRO A 36 5.59 -0.11 -1.66
N HIS A 37 6.09 0.58 -2.69
CA HIS A 37 5.49 0.60 -4.01
C HIS A 37 6.55 0.37 -5.07
N ARG A 38 6.14 -0.20 -6.20
CA ARG A 38 6.94 -0.30 -7.42
C ARG A 38 6.26 0.51 -8.51
N ARG A 39 7.05 1.17 -9.33
CA ARG A 39 6.56 1.93 -10.49
C ARG A 39 7.19 1.35 -11.76
N PRO A 40 6.70 0.20 -12.26
CA PRO A 40 7.23 -0.41 -13.48
C PRO A 40 6.94 0.44 -14.72
N VAL A 41 5.89 1.26 -14.69
CA VAL A 41 5.49 2.17 -15.76
C VAL A 41 5.16 3.53 -15.18
N LYS A 42 5.38 4.61 -15.94
CA LYS A 42 5.25 6.00 -15.46
C LYS A 42 3.88 6.31 -14.85
N ASP A 43 2.81 5.64 -15.26
CA ASP A 43 1.44 5.90 -14.75
C ASP A 43 0.87 4.77 -13.89
N MET A 44 1.67 3.79 -13.49
CA MET A 44 1.18 2.62 -12.77
C MET A 44 1.94 2.35 -11.48
N TYR A 45 1.21 2.37 -10.37
CA TYR A 45 1.70 1.87 -9.09
C TYR A 45 1.38 0.38 -8.94
N LEU A 46 2.40 -0.38 -8.59
CA LEU A 46 2.34 -1.80 -8.30
C LEU A 46 2.70 -2.00 -6.84
N PHE A 47 1.84 -2.69 -6.10
CA PHE A 47 2.04 -3.02 -4.70
C PHE A 47 2.13 -4.54 -4.58
N ASP A 48 3.16 -5.01 -3.89
CA ASP A 48 3.27 -6.44 -3.59
C ASP A 48 2.59 -6.71 -2.24
N THR A 49 1.64 -7.64 -2.21
CA THR A 49 0.90 -7.96 -0.97
C THR A 49 1.81 -8.38 0.16
N ASP A 50 2.87 -9.15 -0.12
CA ASP A 50 3.84 -9.57 0.89
C ASP A 50 4.54 -8.36 1.52
N HIS A 51 4.91 -7.37 0.70
CA HIS A 51 5.55 -6.14 1.19
C HIS A 51 4.57 -5.22 1.93
N ILE A 52 3.32 -5.14 1.47
CA ILE A 52 2.29 -4.35 2.13
C ILE A 52 1.96 -4.95 3.49
N ASP A 53 1.81 -6.27 3.59
CA ASP A 53 1.52 -6.93 4.87
C ASP A 53 2.63 -6.66 5.89
N TRP A 54 3.89 -6.85 5.48
CA TRP A 54 5.03 -6.52 6.32
C TRP A 54 5.05 -5.05 6.75
N TRP A 55 4.74 -4.13 5.84
CA TRP A 55 4.69 -2.70 6.13
C TRP A 55 3.57 -2.36 7.11
N VAL A 56 2.37 -2.93 6.94
CA VAL A 56 1.24 -2.76 7.86
C VAL A 56 1.60 -3.27 9.26
N GLN A 57 2.24 -4.44 9.37
CA GLN A 57 2.71 -4.94 10.65
C GLN A 57 3.71 -3.99 11.30
N LYS A 58 4.66 -3.47 10.53
CA LYS A 58 5.64 -2.49 11.01
C LYS A 58 5.00 -1.17 11.47
N GLU A 59 3.96 -0.68 10.79
CA GLU A 59 3.19 0.49 11.24
C GLU A 59 2.48 0.21 12.56
N LYS A 60 1.84 -0.97 12.71
CA LYS A 60 1.17 -1.37 13.96
C LYS A 60 2.13 -1.52 15.14
N THR A 61 3.38 -1.94 14.91
CA THR A 61 4.39 -2.08 15.98
C THR A 61 5.02 -0.75 16.42
N LYS A 62 4.74 0.36 15.72
CA LYS A 62 5.21 1.69 16.14
C LYS A 62 4.31 2.36 17.19
N GLU A 63 3.26 1.68 17.64
CA GLU A 63 2.38 2.12 18.74
C GLU A 63 2.97 1.80 20.11
#